data_AF-A0AB35HM01-F1
#
_entry.id   AF-A0AB35HM01-F1
#
_cell.length_a   1.000
_cell.length_b   1.000
_cell.length_c   1.000
_cell.angle_alpha   90.00
_cell.angle_beta   90.00
_cell.angle_gamma   90.00
#
_symmetry.space_group_name_H-M   'P 1'
#
loop_
_entity.id
_entity.type
_entity.pdbx_description
1 polymer ?
#
loop_
_entity_poly.entity_id
_entity_poly.type
_entity_poly.pdbx_seq_one_letter_code
_entity_poly.pdbx_strand_id
1 'polypeptide(L)'
;MFKQPKIRLGNKSYTQDELQEYRKANGKRYNQEVRQNRYNGEYTAFYNTTAWKKIRKQALLRDDYLCQHCLAKGIVNDKDLIVHHKIELKRDWSKRLDMENLEAVCVSCHNKIHKK
;
A
#
# COMPACT_ATOMS: atom_id res chain seq x y z
N MET A 1 18.50 -19.80 33.20
CA MET A 1 18.69 -19.78 31.72
C MET A 1 17.36 -19.38 31.08
N PHE A 2 17.25 -18.16 30.55
CA PHE A 2 16.01 -17.68 29.93
C PHE A 2 15.79 -18.41 28.60
N LYS A 3 14.69 -19.15 28.46
CA LYS A 3 14.28 -19.75 27.17
C LYS A 3 13.36 -18.74 26.47
N GLN A 4 13.74 -18.31 25.26
CA GLN A 4 12.90 -17.41 24.49
C GLN A 4 11.59 -18.12 24.06
N PRO A 5 10.42 -17.48 24.20
CA PRO A 5 9.17 -18.03 23.70
C PRO A 5 9.23 -18.19 22.18
N LYS A 6 8.66 -19.28 21.67
CA LYS A 6 8.61 -19.56 20.23
C LYS A 6 7.27 -19.16 19.63
N ILE A 7 7.31 -18.51 18.47
CA ILE A 7 6.17 -18.08 17.68
C ILE A 7 6.03 -19.02 16.48
N ARG A 8 4.82 -19.57 16.27
CA ARG A 8 4.53 -20.45 15.13
C ARG A 8 4.14 -19.64 13.90
N LEU A 9 4.81 -19.91 12.77
CA LEU A 9 4.46 -19.38 11.46
C LEU A 9 4.36 -20.56 10.47
N GLY A 10 3.12 -20.91 10.11
CA GLY A 10 2.83 -22.12 9.33
C GLY A 10 3.25 -23.39 10.08
N ASN A 11 4.11 -24.19 9.43
CA ASN A 11 4.61 -25.46 9.98
C ASN A 11 5.94 -25.32 10.74
N LYS A 12 6.44 -24.09 10.95
CA LYS A 12 7.70 -23.82 11.64
C LYS A 12 7.47 -22.94 12.88
N SER A 13 8.35 -23.07 13.86
CA SER A 13 8.36 -22.26 15.08
C SER A 13 9.69 -21.54 15.22
N TYR A 14 9.63 -20.25 15.51
CA TYR A 14 10.78 -19.33 15.53
C TYR A 14 10.90 -18.70 16.91
N THR A 15 12.10 -18.47 17.43
CA THR A 15 12.31 -17.48 18.49
C THR A 15 12.02 -16.07 17.97
N GLN A 16 12.00 -15.08 18.86
CA GLN A 16 11.75 -13.70 18.44
C GLN A 16 12.84 -13.19 17.48
N ASP A 17 14.11 -13.50 17.78
CA ASP A 17 15.24 -13.10 16.96
C ASP A 17 15.22 -13.80 15.60
N GLU A 18 14.97 -15.11 15.58
CA GLU A 18 14.83 -15.90 14.35
C GLU A 18 13.68 -15.39 13.47
N LEU A 19 12.56 -14.99 14.08
CA LEU A 19 11.42 -14.45 13.34
C LEU A 19 11.74 -13.08 12.73
N GLN A 20 12.47 -12.24 13.46
CA GLN A 20 12.90 -10.93 12.97
C GLN A 20 13.84 -11.09 11.78
N GLU A 21 14.81 -12.00 11.87
CA GLU A 21 15.73 -12.29 10.79
C GLU A 21 15.03 -12.91 9.57
N TYR A 22 14.11 -13.85 9.80
CA TYR A 22 13.25 -14.41 8.75
C TYR A 22 12.44 -13.33 8.02
N ARG A 23 11.83 -12.38 8.75
CA ARG A 23 11.08 -11.26 8.17
C ARG A 23 11.99 -10.34 7.37
N LYS A 24 13.18 -10.02 7.88
CA LYS A 24 14.19 -9.20 7.18
C LYS A 24 14.64 -9.85 5.88
N ALA A 25 14.97 -11.14 5.92
CA ALA A 25 15.37 -11.92 4.75
C ALA A 25 14.25 -11.99 3.70
N ASN A 26 13.02 -12.27 4.11
CA ASN A 26 11.87 -12.26 3.19
C ASN A 26 11.57 -10.88 2.62
N GLY A 27 11.68 -9.82 3.42
CA GLY A 27 11.52 -8.45 2.93
C GLY A 27 12.57 -8.09 1.86
N LYS A 28 13.83 -8.50 2.07
CA LYS A 28 14.90 -8.32 1.07
C LYS A 28 14.58 -9.09 -0.22
N ARG A 29 14.20 -10.36 -0.11
CA ARG A 29 13.84 -11.21 -1.26
C ARG A 29 12.65 -10.65 -2.04
N TYR A 30 11.57 -10.29 -1.35
CA TYR A 30 10.39 -9.67 -1.97
C TYR A 30 10.73 -8.38 -2.71
N ASN A 31 11.55 -7.52 -2.11
CA ASN A 31 11.97 -6.28 -2.76
C ASN A 31 12.76 -6.55 -4.05
N GLN A 32 13.64 -7.55 -4.05
CA GLN A 32 14.45 -7.92 -5.23
C GLN A 32 13.62 -8.62 -6.32
N GLU A 33 12.85 -9.65 -5.96
CA GLU A 33 12.15 -10.52 -6.92
C GLU A 33 10.85 -9.91 -7.44
N VAL A 34 10.16 -9.12 -6.61
CA VAL A 34 8.83 -8.58 -6.95
C VAL A 34 8.90 -7.09 -7.17
N ARG A 35 9.36 -6.30 -6.20
CA ARG A 35 9.21 -4.84 -6.23
C ARG A 35 10.13 -4.16 -7.26
N GLN A 36 11.40 -4.53 -7.31
CA GLN A 36 12.44 -3.91 -8.13
C GLN A 36 12.78 -4.72 -9.38
N ASN A 37 11.98 -5.71 -9.72
CA ASN A 37 12.21 -6.46 -10.96
C ASN A 37 11.97 -5.57 -12.20
N ARG A 38 12.44 -6.02 -13.36
CA ARG A 38 12.37 -5.27 -14.63
C ARG A 38 10.96 -4.83 -15.04
N TYR A 39 9.92 -5.47 -14.52
CA TYR A 39 8.53 -5.17 -14.83
C TYR A 39 7.91 -4.19 -13.83
N ASN A 40 8.26 -4.27 -12.55
CA ASN A 40 7.67 -3.45 -11.47
C ASN A 40 8.53 -2.24 -11.08
N GLY A 41 9.76 -2.14 -11.58
CA GLY A 41 10.69 -1.06 -11.26
C GLY A 41 10.13 0.33 -11.61
N GLU A 42 9.56 0.48 -12.80
CA GLU A 42 8.96 1.75 -13.25
C GLU A 42 7.77 2.18 -12.37
N TYR A 43 6.88 1.24 -12.06
CA TYR A 43 5.74 1.47 -11.16
C TYR A 43 6.20 1.86 -9.75
N THR A 44 7.24 1.20 -9.23
CA THR A 44 7.81 1.54 -7.92
C THR A 44 8.46 2.92 -7.93
N ALA A 45 9.21 3.25 -8.99
CA ALA A 45 9.86 4.53 -9.14
C ALA A 45 8.84 5.69 -9.23
N PHE A 46 7.71 5.48 -9.90
CA PHE A 46 6.64 6.46 -10.03
C PHE A 46 6.16 7.00 -8.68
N TYR A 47 5.95 6.12 -7.69
CA TYR A 47 5.52 6.54 -6.35
C TYR A 47 6.55 7.40 -5.61
N ASN A 48 7.81 7.44 -6.07
CA ASN A 48 8.85 8.31 -5.52
C ASN A 48 8.95 9.67 -6.25
N THR A 49 8.30 9.82 -7.40
CA THR A 49 8.39 11.04 -8.23
C THR A 49 7.73 12.24 -7.55
N THR A 50 8.24 13.44 -7.84
CA THR A 50 7.63 14.70 -7.40
C THR A 50 6.22 14.90 -7.96
N ALA A 51 5.97 14.45 -9.20
CA ALA A 51 4.66 14.53 -9.84
C ALA A 51 3.60 13.76 -9.04
N TRP A 52 3.89 12.51 -8.66
CA TRP A 52 3.00 11.73 -7.81
C TRP A 52 2.76 12.38 -6.45
N LYS A 53 3.82 12.83 -5.77
CA LYS A 53 3.69 13.48 -4.45
C LYS A 53 2.80 14.72 -4.50
N LYS A 54 2.92 15.53 -5.56
CA LYS A 54 2.08 16.72 -5.78
C LYS A 54 0.63 16.36 -6.03
N ILE A 55 0.34 15.49 -6.99
CA ILE A 55 -1.05 15.15 -7.33
C ILE A 55 -1.74 14.38 -6.19
N ARG A 56 -1.00 13.53 -5.47
CA ARG A 56 -1.51 12.86 -4.27
C ARG A 56 -1.98 13.86 -3.22
N LYS A 57 -1.20 14.93 -2.98
CA LYS A 57 -1.60 15.99 -2.05
C LYS A 57 -2.85 16.73 -2.55
N GLN A 58 -2.93 17.02 -3.85
CA GLN A 58 -4.09 17.67 -4.45
C GLN A 58 -5.35 16.80 -4.35
N ALA A 59 -5.26 15.49 -4.60
CA ALA A 59 -6.37 14.56 -4.44
C ALA A 59 -6.86 14.52 -2.99
N LEU A 60 -5.95 14.46 -2.00
CA LEU A 60 -6.31 14.52 -0.59
C LEU A 60 -6.99 15.84 -0.20
N LEU A 61 -6.51 16.97 -0.72
CA LEU A 61 -7.12 18.29 -0.48
C LEU A 61 -8.51 18.40 -1.12
N ARG A 62 -8.67 17.95 -2.37
CA ARG A 62 -9.98 17.91 -3.06
C ARG A 62 -10.99 17.08 -2.28
N ASP A 63 -10.53 15.98 -1.70
CA ASP A 63 -11.34 15.02 -0.97
C ASP A 63 -11.50 15.37 0.53
N ASP A 64 -11.14 16.60 0.92
CA ASP A 64 -11.19 17.13 2.30
C ASP A 64 -10.49 16.26 3.35
N TYR A 65 -9.50 15.48 2.93
CA TYR A 65 -8.88 14.43 3.76
C TYR A 65 -9.93 13.50 4.36
N LEU A 66 -10.91 13.08 3.56
CA LEU A 66 -11.94 12.11 3.93
C LEU A 66 -11.94 10.92 2.96
N CYS A 67 -12.23 9.73 3.50
CA CYS A 67 -12.46 8.54 2.70
C CYS A 67 -13.76 8.69 1.90
N GLN A 68 -13.65 8.77 0.57
CA GLN A 68 -14.78 9.00 -0.33
C GLN A 68 -15.80 7.85 -0.30
N HIS A 69 -15.35 6.61 -0.08
CA HIS A 69 -16.24 5.45 0.04
C HIS A 69 -16.98 5.37 1.39
N CYS A 70 -16.38 5.91 2.46
CA CYS A 70 -17.06 6.06 3.75
C CYS A 70 -18.06 7.21 3.68
N LEU A 71 -17.66 8.33 3.08
CA LEU A 71 -18.49 9.52 2.96
C LEU A 71 -19.76 9.24 2.13
N ALA A 72 -19.65 8.47 1.05
CA ALA A 72 -20.80 8.00 0.27
C ALA A 72 -21.82 7.17 1.07
N LYS A 73 -21.45 6.69 2.25
CA LYS A 73 -22.31 5.95 3.20
C LYS A 73 -22.73 6.79 4.41
N GLY A 74 -22.46 8.10 4.39
CA GLY A 74 -22.71 9.01 5.50
C GLY A 74 -21.71 8.88 6.67
N ILE A 75 -20.56 8.24 6.44
CA ILE A 75 -19.54 8.03 7.48
C ILE A 75 -18.37 8.98 7.23
N VAL A 76 -18.12 9.90 8.17
CA VAL A 76 -16.93 10.75 8.16
C VAL A 76 -15.73 9.94 8.67
N ASN A 77 -14.72 9.73 7.82
CA ASN A 77 -13.51 9.01 8.19
C ASN A 77 -12.27 9.67 7.58
N ASP A 78 -11.44 10.24 8.44
CA ASP A 78 -10.18 10.93 8.17
C ASP A 78 -8.94 10.08 8.52
N LYS A 79 -9.12 8.82 8.93
CA LYS A 79 -8.06 7.92 9.40
C LYS A 79 -7.58 6.95 8.33
N ASP A 80 -6.31 6.58 8.43
CA ASP A 80 -5.65 5.58 7.57
C ASP A 80 -5.86 5.81 6.07
N LEU A 81 -5.80 7.08 5.65
CA LEU A 81 -6.06 7.48 4.27
C LEU A 81 -4.90 7.17 3.34
N ILE A 82 -5.26 6.70 2.16
CA ILE A 82 -4.39 6.55 1.01
C ILE A 82 -5.09 7.08 -0.24
N VAL A 83 -4.32 7.38 -1.28
CA VAL A 83 -4.87 7.72 -2.59
C VAL A 83 -4.83 6.46 -3.45
N HIS A 84 -6.00 6.08 -3.96
CA HIS A 84 -6.22 4.91 -4.79
C HIS A 84 -6.40 5.31 -6.25
N HIS A 85 -5.81 4.53 -7.17
CA HIS A 85 -6.06 4.61 -8.60
C HIS A 85 -7.27 3.75 -8.98
N LYS A 86 -8.39 4.37 -9.39
CA LYS A 86 -9.64 3.67 -9.79
C LYS A 86 -9.38 2.70 -10.95
N ILE A 87 -8.61 3.13 -11.94
CA ILE A 87 -8.00 2.30 -12.97
C ILE A 87 -6.55 2.06 -12.55
N GLU A 88 -6.24 0.81 -12.24
CA GLU A 88 -4.93 0.42 -11.75
C GLU A 88 -3.79 0.90 -12.66
N LEU A 89 -2.70 1.31 -12.01
CA LEU A 89 -1.50 1.82 -12.68
C LEU A 89 -0.94 0.86 -13.75
N LYS A 90 -1.04 -0.46 -13.52
CA LYS A 90 -0.59 -1.51 -14.45
C LYS A 90 -1.54 -1.72 -15.64
N ARG A 91 -2.79 -1.30 -15.51
CA ARG A 91 -3.81 -1.45 -16.55
C ARG A 91 -3.76 -0.28 -17.53
N ASP A 92 -3.55 0.93 -17.04
CA ASP A 92 -3.46 2.13 -17.87
C ASP A 92 -2.48 3.15 -17.28
N TRP A 93 -1.24 3.12 -17.76
CA TRP A 93 -0.18 4.03 -17.32
C TRP A 93 -0.46 5.49 -17.70
N SER A 94 -1.24 5.75 -18.76
CA SER A 94 -1.54 7.11 -19.20
C SER A 94 -2.34 7.90 -18.16
N LYS A 95 -3.13 7.20 -17.33
CA LYS A 95 -3.99 7.76 -16.28
C LYS A 95 -3.34 7.87 -14.91
N ARG A 96 -2.03 7.64 -14.80
CA ARG A 96 -1.31 7.64 -13.50
C ARG A 96 -1.34 8.98 -12.76
N LEU A 97 -1.47 10.07 -13.50
CA LEU A 97 -1.57 11.45 -13.00
C LEU A 97 -2.93 12.09 -13.40
N ASP A 98 -3.93 11.29 -13.74
CA ASP A 98 -5.27 11.80 -14.00
C ASP A 98 -6.01 11.98 -12.67
N MET A 99 -6.41 13.21 -12.34
CA MET A 99 -7.09 13.54 -11.08
C MET A 99 -8.40 12.77 -10.91
N GLU A 100 -9.14 12.54 -12.00
CA GLU A 100 -10.42 11.83 -11.98
C GLU A 100 -10.23 10.32 -11.73
N ASN A 101 -9.03 9.81 -12.04
CA ASN A 101 -8.62 8.45 -11.75
C ASN A 101 -8.14 8.26 -10.30
N LEU A 102 -8.07 9.32 -9.49
CA LEU A 102 -7.60 9.27 -8.10
C LEU A 102 -8.74 9.51 -7.12
N GLU A 103 -8.73 8.79 -6.00
CA GLU A 103 -9.63 9.01 -4.86
C GLU A 103 -8.95 8.72 -3.52
N ALA A 104 -9.26 9.52 -2.51
CA ALA A 104 -8.87 9.28 -1.13
C ALA A 104 -9.79 8.20 -0.51
N VAL A 105 -9.19 7.12 -0.03
CA VAL A 105 -9.89 6.02 0.64
C VAL A 105 -9.11 5.58 1.88
N CYS A 106 -9.81 5.09 2.90
CA CYS A 106 -9.14 4.45 4.02
C CYS A 106 -8.61 3.06 3.62
N VAL A 107 -7.61 2.53 4.34
CA VAL A 107 -7.05 1.19 4.10
C VAL A 107 -8.13 0.10 4.06
N SER A 108 -9.16 0.19 4.90
CA SER A 108 -10.27 -0.78 4.90
C SER A 108 -11.05 -0.77 3.59
N CYS A 109 -11.41 0.42 3.08
CA CYS A 109 -12.09 0.57 1.79
C CYS A 109 -11.19 0.13 0.64
N HIS A 110 -9.92 0.50 0.65
CA HIS A 110 -8.97 0.06 -0.36
C HIS A 110 -8.85 -1.48 -0.45
N ASN A 111 -8.79 -2.17 0.69
CA ASN A 111 -8.72 -3.63 0.69
C ASN A 111 -9.97 -4.27 0.08
N LYS A 112 -11.16 -3.68 0.31
CA LYS A 112 -12.41 -4.12 -0.31
C LYS A 112 -12.40 -3.96 -1.83
N ILE A 113 -11.80 -2.89 -2.35
CA ILE A 113 -11.63 -2.67 -3.80
C ILE A 113 -10.79 -3.80 -4.41
N HIS A 114 -9.67 -4.12 -3.77
CA HIS A 114 -8.71 -5.13 -4.27
C HIS A 114 -9.04 -6.58 -3.90
N LYS A 115 -10.20 -6.83 -3.26
CA LYS A 115 -10.61 -8.14 -2.71
C LYS A 115 -9.46 -8.85 -1.95
N LYS A 116 -8.78 -8.11 -1.06
CA LYS A 116 -7.82 -8.71 -0.13
C LYS A 116 -8.48 -9.15 1.16
#